data_AF-A0A8T5QZE2-F1
#
_entry.id   AF-A0A8T5QZE2-F1
#
_cell.length_a   1.000
_cell.length_b   1.000
_cell.length_c   1.000
_cell.angle_alpha   90.00
_cell.angle_beta   90.00
_cell.angle_gamma   90.00
#
_symmetry.space_group_name_H-M   'P 1'
#
loop_
_entity.id
_entity.type
_entity.pdbx_description
1 polymer ?
#
loop_
_entity_poly.entity_id
_entity_poly.type
_entity_poly.pdbx_seq_one_letter_code
_entity_poly.pdbx_strand_id
1 'polypeptide(L)'
;MARITRDKFKVEKTVFDNFTINNLRKLEADGFLEIESLIPLFMGKEANVFIGEGKHGKVAVKIYRLENCDFNRMYDYIKYDPRFMKIKRRKRDVILTWVKREYRNLLKAREEKVRVPTIYCIKHNVLVMELVGSPAMKVKDHLPVNPQKFYKDLIIQIKRLLKAELVHGDLSKFNILNDNEKPVLIDFSQAIVKSSIRAKEYLERDIENINSFFKKLGLKEKELKTIEDFKK
;
A
#
# COMPACT_ATOMS: atom_id res chain seq x y z
N MET A 1 14.58 -1.80 30.78
CA MET A 1 14.00 -1.99 29.43
C MET A 1 13.50 -0.70 28.75
N ALA A 2 13.08 0.33 29.48
CA ALA A 2 12.57 1.60 28.90
C ALA A 2 13.62 2.53 28.22
N ARG A 3 14.92 2.24 28.37
CA ARG A 3 16.02 3.09 27.84
C ARG A 3 16.37 2.78 26.37
N ILE A 4 16.12 1.54 25.93
CA ILE A 4 16.50 1.04 24.59
C ILE A 4 15.50 1.51 23.51
N THR A 5 14.24 1.78 23.89
CA THR A 5 13.19 2.30 22.99
C THR A 5 13.34 3.80 22.72
N ARG A 6 13.72 4.61 23.72
CA ARG A 6 13.92 6.06 23.56
C ARG A 6 15.05 6.42 22.60
N ASP A 7 16.11 5.62 22.53
CA ASP A 7 17.27 5.94 21.71
C ASP A 7 17.07 5.64 20.21
N LYS A 8 16.24 4.66 19.83
CA LYS A 8 15.97 4.40 18.40
C LYS A 8 15.19 5.52 17.73
N PHE A 9 14.20 6.12 18.40
CA PHE A 9 13.46 7.26 17.85
C PHE A 9 14.27 8.57 17.90
N LYS A 10 15.18 8.71 18.88
CA LYS A 10 16.14 9.84 18.92
C LYS A 10 17.12 9.80 17.75
N VAL A 11 17.58 8.63 17.33
CA VAL A 11 18.45 8.48 16.15
C VAL A 11 17.71 8.84 14.86
N GLU A 12 16.38 8.69 14.80
CA GLU A 12 15.55 9.00 13.63
C GLU A 12 15.01 10.44 13.55
N LYS A 13 15.28 11.32 14.53
CA LYS A 13 15.03 12.76 14.36
C LYS A 13 15.80 13.36 13.16
N THR A 14 16.84 12.69 12.69
CA THR A 14 17.59 13.06 11.47
C THR A 14 16.91 12.57 10.18
N VAL A 15 15.92 11.68 10.26
CA VAL A 15 15.25 11.08 9.08
C VAL A 15 14.00 11.86 8.66
N PHE A 16 13.33 12.53 9.60
CA PHE A 16 12.10 13.27 9.34
C PHE A 16 12.33 14.78 9.32
N ASP A 17 11.83 15.43 8.27
CA ASP A 17 11.83 16.89 8.20
C ASP A 17 10.83 17.51 9.19
N ASN A 18 11.01 18.81 9.48
CA ASN A 18 10.13 19.55 10.39
C ASN A 18 8.65 19.49 9.98
N PHE A 19 8.38 19.39 8.68
CA PHE A 19 7.01 19.25 8.18
C PHE A 19 6.38 17.92 8.61
N THR A 20 7.08 16.80 8.46
CA THR A 20 6.62 15.48 8.90
C THR A 20 6.43 15.43 10.40
N ILE A 21 7.38 15.97 11.18
CA ILE A 21 7.28 16.03 12.65
C ILE A 21 6.01 16.78 13.09
N ASN A 22 5.71 17.92 12.45
CA ASN A 22 4.50 18.68 12.75
C ASN A 22 3.21 17.94 12.38
N ASN A 23 3.22 17.11 11.33
CA ASN A 23 2.09 16.26 10.98
C ASN A 23 1.90 15.13 12.00
N LEU A 24 2.98 14.48 12.43
CA LEU A 24 2.95 13.44 13.46
C LEU A 24 2.40 13.96 14.79
N ARG A 25 2.86 15.14 15.25
CA ARG A 25 2.35 15.76 16.48
C ARG A 25 0.86 16.05 16.44
N LYS A 26 0.33 16.45 15.28
CA LYS A 26 -1.11 16.66 15.10
C LYS A 26 -1.87 15.33 15.20
N LEU A 27 -1.36 14.28 14.57
CA LEU A 27 -1.95 12.94 14.65
C LEU A 27 -1.92 12.35 16.06
N GLU A 28 -0.86 12.63 16.82
CA GLU A 28 -0.73 12.26 18.23
C GLU A 28 -1.72 13.03 19.12
N ALA A 29 -1.87 14.34 18.92
CA ALA A 29 -2.88 15.13 19.61
C ALA A 29 -4.31 14.64 19.32
N ASP A 30 -4.57 14.15 18.09
CA ASP A 30 -5.85 13.54 17.68
C ASP A 30 -6.00 12.06 18.13
N GLY A 31 -5.00 11.52 18.84
CA GLY A 31 -4.97 10.16 19.40
C GLY A 31 -4.79 9.04 18.37
N PHE A 32 -4.41 9.34 17.12
CA PHE A 32 -4.27 8.31 16.08
C PHE A 32 -2.96 7.51 16.17
N LEU A 33 -1.94 8.06 16.81
CA LEU A 33 -0.66 7.39 17.06
C LEU A 33 0.01 7.96 18.30
N GLU A 34 0.93 7.21 18.90
CA GLU A 34 1.88 7.69 19.91
C GLU A 34 3.28 7.73 19.28
N ILE A 35 3.90 8.91 19.17
CA ILE A 35 5.18 9.07 18.46
C ILE A 35 6.29 8.27 19.14
N GLU A 36 6.30 8.23 20.48
CA GLU A 36 7.31 7.50 21.24
C GLU A 36 7.22 5.97 21.07
N SER A 37 6.06 5.45 20.63
CA SER A 37 5.84 4.03 20.41
C SER A 37 6.33 3.52 19.05
N LEU A 38 6.69 4.43 18.13
CA LEU A 38 6.94 4.09 16.74
C LEU A 38 8.23 3.25 16.59
N ILE A 39 8.11 2.14 15.86
CA ILE A 39 9.21 1.20 15.59
C ILE A 39 9.26 0.95 14.08
N PRO A 40 10.43 1.05 13.42
CA PRO A 40 10.55 0.77 11.98
C PRO A 40 10.12 -0.66 11.64
N LEU A 41 9.21 -0.80 10.68
CA LEU A 41 8.76 -2.08 10.13
C LEU A 41 9.31 -2.31 8.72
N PHE A 42 9.24 -1.30 7.85
CA PHE A 42 9.74 -1.40 6.48
C PHE A 42 10.33 -0.07 6.02
N MET A 43 11.55 -0.10 5.51
CA MET A 43 12.23 1.08 4.99
C MET A 43 12.29 1.01 3.47
N GLY A 44 11.57 1.91 2.80
CA GLY A 44 11.43 1.94 1.36
C GLY A 44 12.01 3.20 0.72
N LYS A 45 12.16 3.17 -0.61
CA LYS A 45 12.60 4.32 -1.41
C LYS A 45 11.58 5.47 -1.38
N GLU A 46 10.29 5.16 -1.42
CA GLU A 46 9.22 6.17 -1.48
C GLU A 46 8.61 6.48 -0.11
N ALA A 47 8.47 5.46 0.74
CA ALA A 47 7.90 5.60 2.06
C ALA A 47 8.55 4.62 3.04
N ASN A 48 8.53 5.02 4.30
CA ASN A 48 8.87 4.17 5.44
C ASN A 48 7.58 3.80 6.17
N VAL A 49 7.50 2.58 6.69
CA VAL A 49 6.36 2.09 7.47
C VAL A 49 6.85 1.76 8.88
N PHE A 50 6.10 2.24 9.87
CA PHE A 50 6.36 2.03 11.29
C PHE A 50 5.19 1.29 11.92
N ILE A 51 5.44 0.52 12.96
CA ILE A 51 4.42 0.07 13.91
C ILE A 51 4.36 1.08 15.03
N GLY A 52 3.18 1.41 15.52
CA GLY A 52 2.99 2.18 16.75
C GLY A 52 1.71 1.77 17.47
N GLU A 53 1.44 2.44 18.58
CA GLU A 53 0.19 2.39 19.32
C GLU A 53 -0.65 3.64 19.03
N GLY A 54 -1.96 3.57 19.22
CA GLY A 54 -2.89 4.69 19.11
C GLY A 54 -4.27 4.29 19.62
N LYS A 55 -5.28 5.15 19.47
CA LYS A 55 -6.66 4.87 19.96
C LYS A 55 -7.33 3.64 19.34
N HIS A 56 -6.77 3.10 18.25
CA HIS A 56 -7.22 1.87 17.60
C HIS A 56 -6.36 0.65 17.98
N GLY A 57 -5.54 0.74 19.04
CA GLY A 57 -4.52 -0.24 19.40
C GLY A 57 -3.29 -0.12 18.51
N LYS A 58 -2.70 -1.26 18.11
CA LYS A 58 -1.55 -1.28 17.21
C LYS A 58 -1.91 -0.80 15.81
N VAL A 59 -1.13 0.15 15.30
CA VAL A 59 -1.30 0.78 13.99
C VAL A 59 -0.05 0.66 13.13
N ALA A 60 -0.24 0.67 11.82
CA ALA A 60 0.82 0.89 10.85
C ALA A 60 0.81 2.37 10.42
N VAL A 61 1.97 3.03 10.49
CA VAL A 61 2.15 4.43 10.09
C VAL A 61 3.07 4.48 8.87
N LYS A 62 2.50 4.76 7.69
CA LYS A 62 3.23 4.93 6.43
C LYS A 62 3.57 6.41 6.24
N ILE A 63 4.87 6.73 6.24
CA ILE A 63 5.41 8.08 6.10
C ILE A 63 6.13 8.18 4.75
N TYR A 64 5.62 9.03 3.85
CA TYR A 64 6.20 9.25 2.53
C TYR A 64 7.35 10.25 2.62
N ARG A 65 8.45 9.91 1.96
CA ARG A 65 9.63 10.76 1.89
C ARG A 65 9.33 11.96 0.99
N LEU A 66 9.81 13.14 1.35
CA LEU A 66 9.62 14.35 0.55
C LEU A 66 10.80 14.65 -0.38
N GLU A 67 11.98 14.14 -0.06
CA GLU A 67 13.22 14.49 -0.77
C GLU A 67 13.69 13.41 -1.74
N ASN A 68 13.62 12.13 -1.38
CA ASN A 68 14.23 11.04 -2.16
C ASN A 68 13.18 10.16 -2.87
N CYS A 69 12.21 10.79 -3.54
CA CYS A 69 11.19 10.10 -4.32
C CYS A 69 11.32 10.38 -5.82
N ASP A 70 10.95 9.39 -6.63
CA ASP A 70 10.84 9.53 -8.08
C ASP A 70 9.57 10.31 -8.44
N PHE A 71 9.64 11.63 -8.25
CA PHE A 71 8.52 12.54 -8.49
C PHE A 71 8.05 12.52 -9.95
N ASN A 72 8.95 12.25 -10.91
CA ASN A 72 8.58 12.19 -12.32
C ASN A 72 7.67 11.00 -12.58
N ARG A 73 8.05 9.81 -12.08
CA ARG A 73 7.20 8.63 -12.16
C ARG A 73 5.86 8.85 -11.47
N MET A 74 5.85 9.42 -10.26
CA MET A 74 4.60 9.71 -9.54
C MET A 74 3.68 10.65 -10.35
N TYR A 75 4.25 11.71 -10.93
CA TYR A 75 3.51 12.66 -11.75
C TYR A 75 2.90 12.01 -13.00
N ASP A 76 3.60 11.07 -13.64
CA ASP A 76 3.10 10.39 -14.84
C ASP A 76 1.84 9.55 -14.60
N TYR A 77 1.71 9.00 -13.40
CA TYR A 77 0.48 8.32 -13.00
C TYR A 77 -0.62 9.31 -12.59
N ILE A 78 -0.28 10.42 -11.91
CA ILE A 78 -1.28 11.41 -11.44
C ILE A 78 -1.88 12.21 -12.60
N LYS A 79 -1.08 12.60 -13.60
CA LYS A 79 -1.50 13.52 -14.67
C LYS A 79 -2.66 12.99 -15.53
N TYR A 80 -2.79 11.67 -15.61
CA TYR A 80 -3.88 11.00 -16.34
C TYR A 80 -5.05 10.61 -15.43
N ASP A 81 -4.97 10.87 -14.13
CA ASP A 81 -6.07 10.59 -13.21
C ASP A 81 -7.06 11.77 -13.24
N PRO A 82 -8.30 11.57 -13.69
CA PRO A 82 -9.29 12.64 -13.83
C PRO A 82 -9.58 13.34 -12.48
N ARG A 83 -9.32 12.66 -11.36
CA ARG A 83 -9.51 13.21 -10.01
C ARG A 83 -8.47 14.27 -9.63
N PHE A 84 -7.36 14.37 -10.37
CA PHE A 84 -6.20 15.19 -10.01
C PHE A 84 -5.62 16.04 -11.17
N MET A 85 -6.34 16.21 -12.28
CA MET A 85 -5.85 16.89 -13.50
C MET A 85 -5.33 18.32 -13.30
N LYS A 86 -5.77 19.03 -12.24
CA LYS A 86 -5.39 20.44 -11.98
C LYS A 86 -4.10 20.58 -11.17
N ILE A 87 -3.39 19.49 -10.89
CA ILE A 87 -2.19 19.53 -10.05
C ILE A 87 -1.03 20.26 -10.76
N LYS A 88 -0.33 21.13 -10.03
CA LYS A 88 0.92 21.72 -10.50
C LYS A 88 2.03 20.67 -10.42
N ARG A 89 2.93 20.65 -11.41
CA ARG A 89 4.12 19.79 -11.42
C ARG A 89 5.21 20.29 -10.45
N ARG A 90 4.84 20.52 -9.18
CA ARG A 90 5.75 20.85 -8.08
C ARG A 90 5.93 19.61 -7.22
N LYS A 91 7.18 19.25 -6.91
CA LYS A 91 7.55 18.02 -6.19
C LYS A 91 6.66 17.73 -4.98
N ARG A 92 6.47 18.73 -4.10
CA ARG A 92 5.65 18.61 -2.90
C ARG A 92 4.17 18.37 -3.20
N ASP A 93 3.59 19.08 -4.16
CA ASP A 93 2.18 18.90 -4.54
C ASP A 93 1.95 17.47 -5.07
N VAL A 94 2.88 16.99 -5.91
CA VAL A 94 2.83 15.64 -6.48
C VAL A 94 2.88 14.59 -5.38
N ILE A 95 3.84 14.68 -4.46
CA ILE A 95 3.97 13.70 -3.37
C ILE A 95 2.73 13.73 -2.46
N LEU A 96 2.23 14.90 -2.06
CA LEU A 96 1.02 14.97 -1.23
C LEU A 96 -0.22 14.44 -1.96
N THR A 97 -0.29 14.63 -3.28
CA THR A 97 -1.36 14.06 -4.10
C THR A 97 -1.21 12.56 -4.26
N TRP A 98 0.02 12.05 -4.31
CA TRP A 98 0.33 10.62 -4.32
C TRP A 98 -0.27 9.92 -3.08
N VAL A 99 -0.06 10.50 -1.90
CA VAL A 99 -0.62 9.97 -0.65
C VAL A 99 -2.15 10.06 -0.65
N LYS A 100 -2.73 11.19 -1.10
CA LYS A 100 -4.19 11.32 -1.23
C LYS A 100 -4.77 10.30 -2.21
N ARG A 101 -4.04 9.99 -3.28
CA ARG A 101 -4.45 8.99 -4.28
C ARG A 101 -4.46 7.59 -3.67
N GLU A 102 -3.40 7.19 -2.96
CA GLU A 102 -3.37 5.92 -2.24
C GLU A 102 -4.52 5.81 -1.23
N TYR A 103 -4.75 6.85 -0.44
CA TYR A 103 -5.87 6.93 0.51
C TYR A 103 -7.22 6.69 -0.16
N ARG A 104 -7.52 7.43 -1.24
CA ARG A 104 -8.79 7.29 -1.97
C ARG A 104 -8.95 5.92 -2.62
N ASN A 105 -7.87 5.36 -3.14
CA ASN A 105 -7.90 4.03 -3.76
C ASN A 105 -8.13 2.94 -2.71
N LEU A 106 -7.52 3.03 -1.53
CA LEU A 106 -7.76 2.08 -0.42
C LEU A 106 -9.19 2.13 0.09
N LEU A 107 -9.77 3.33 0.23
CA LEU A 107 -11.19 3.47 0.61
C LEU A 107 -12.10 2.79 -0.41
N LYS A 108 -11.92 3.08 -1.70
CA LYS A 108 -12.74 2.52 -2.77
C LYS A 108 -12.59 1.00 -2.89
N ALA A 109 -11.38 0.47 -2.75
CA ALA A 109 -11.15 -0.97 -2.72
C ALA A 109 -11.86 -1.64 -1.54
N ARG A 110 -11.87 -0.98 -0.38
CA ARG A 110 -12.55 -1.47 0.82
C ARG A 110 -14.07 -1.47 0.70
N GLU A 111 -14.67 -0.49 0.02
CA GLU A 111 -16.12 -0.45 -0.27
C GLU A 111 -16.57 -1.75 -0.98
N GLU A 112 -15.74 -2.27 -1.88
CA GLU A 112 -15.97 -3.55 -2.58
C GLU A 112 -15.39 -4.77 -1.86
N LYS A 113 -15.13 -4.64 -0.56
CA LYS A 113 -14.68 -5.74 0.32
C LYS A 113 -13.36 -6.38 -0.14
N VAL A 114 -12.51 -5.64 -0.86
CA VAL A 114 -11.13 -6.07 -1.09
C VAL A 114 -10.42 -6.07 0.26
N ARG A 115 -9.66 -7.12 0.57
CA ARG A 115 -8.82 -7.18 1.76
C ARG A 115 -7.64 -6.24 1.58
N VAL A 116 -7.76 -5.06 2.18
CA VAL A 116 -6.75 -4.00 2.26
C VAL A 116 -6.71 -3.48 3.70
N PRO A 117 -5.63 -2.83 4.17
CA PRO A 117 -5.60 -2.21 5.50
C PRO A 117 -6.72 -1.17 5.69
N THR A 118 -7.31 -1.12 6.88
CA THR A 118 -8.25 -0.07 7.26
C THR A 118 -7.51 1.24 7.37
N ILE A 119 -7.91 2.30 6.67
CA ILE A 119 -7.34 3.62 6.92
C ILE A 119 -8.05 4.26 8.12
N TYR A 120 -7.28 4.71 9.10
CA TYR A 120 -7.80 5.49 10.22
C TYR A 120 -7.75 6.98 9.92
N CYS A 121 -6.64 7.48 9.38
CA CYS A 121 -6.51 8.87 8.99
C CYS A 121 -5.35 9.12 8.03
N ILE A 122 -5.39 10.28 7.37
CA ILE A 122 -4.30 10.82 6.56
C ILE A 122 -3.98 12.25 7.02
N LYS A 123 -2.69 12.56 7.17
CA LYS A 123 -2.20 13.93 7.35
C LYS A 123 -1.03 14.19 6.43
N HIS A 124 -1.31 14.87 5.31
CA HIS A 124 -0.31 15.20 4.29
C HIS A 124 0.48 13.97 3.83
N ASN A 125 1.74 13.84 4.25
CA ASN A 125 2.64 12.74 3.89
C ASN A 125 2.62 11.57 4.87
N VAL A 126 1.69 11.55 5.83
CA VAL A 126 1.54 10.48 6.82
C VAL A 126 0.17 9.83 6.65
N LEU A 127 0.16 8.50 6.57
CA LEU A 127 -1.03 7.67 6.48
C LEU A 127 -1.02 6.68 7.65
N VAL A 128 -2.05 6.74 8.51
CA VAL A 128 -2.21 5.82 9.65
C VAL A 128 -3.29 4.81 9.31
N MET A 129 -2.96 3.54 9.44
CA MET A 129 -3.81 2.43 9.01
C MET A 129 -3.69 1.23 9.95
N GLU A 130 -4.57 0.25 9.74
CA GLU A 130 -4.56 -1.05 10.39
C GLU A 130 -3.19 -1.72 10.26
N LEU A 131 -2.66 -2.20 11.40
CA LEU A 131 -1.59 -3.16 11.38
C LEU A 131 -2.19 -4.54 11.06
N VAL A 132 -2.00 -4.99 9.82
CA VAL A 132 -2.52 -6.29 9.37
C VAL A 132 -1.77 -7.41 10.10
N GLY A 133 -2.49 -8.34 10.75
CA GLY A 133 -1.89 -9.47 11.47
C GLY A 133 -1.00 -9.02 12.63
N SER A 134 0.09 -9.78 12.89
CA SER A 134 0.96 -9.55 14.07
C SER A 134 2.49 -9.52 13.80
N PRO A 135 3.04 -8.63 12.97
CA PRO A 135 2.50 -8.09 11.73
C PRO A 135 2.59 -9.14 10.60
N ALA A 136 1.64 -9.14 9.68
CA ALA A 136 1.69 -9.98 8.48
C ALA A 136 2.87 -9.58 7.57
N MET A 137 3.55 -10.58 7.01
CA MET A 137 4.71 -10.38 6.15
C MET A 137 4.34 -10.36 4.67
N LYS A 138 5.15 -9.69 3.86
CA LYS A 138 5.01 -9.72 2.40
C LYS A 138 5.18 -11.15 1.89
N VAL A 139 4.40 -11.53 0.88
CA VAL A 139 4.49 -12.85 0.23
C VAL A 139 5.91 -13.15 -0.27
N LYS A 140 6.68 -12.13 -0.66
CA LYS A 140 8.10 -12.29 -1.03
C LYS A 140 8.96 -12.92 0.09
N ASP A 141 8.63 -12.65 1.35
CA ASP A 141 9.39 -13.03 2.54
C ASP A 141 8.73 -14.17 3.31
N HIS A 142 7.41 -14.36 3.14
CA HIS A 142 6.64 -15.41 3.77
C HIS A 142 5.67 -16.02 2.76
N LEU A 143 6.14 -17.09 2.10
CA LEU A 143 5.37 -17.80 1.07
C LEU A 143 4.13 -18.48 1.67
N PRO A 144 3.03 -18.59 0.92
CA PRO A 144 1.88 -19.36 1.36
C PRO A 144 2.21 -20.86 1.42
N VAL A 145 1.74 -21.52 2.48
CA VAL A 145 1.84 -22.97 2.66
C VAL A 145 0.97 -23.70 1.63
N ASN A 146 -0.19 -23.15 1.28
CA ASN A 146 -1.05 -23.65 0.22
C ASN A 146 -1.15 -22.63 -0.94
N PRO A 147 -0.18 -22.62 -1.87
CA PRO A 147 -0.16 -21.69 -3.00
C PRO A 147 -1.42 -21.73 -3.86
N GLN A 148 -2.02 -22.92 -4.05
CA GLN A 148 -3.21 -23.08 -4.89
C GLN A 148 -4.43 -22.40 -4.27
N LYS A 149 -4.66 -22.58 -2.96
CA LYS A 149 -5.75 -21.91 -2.23
C LYS A 149 -5.50 -20.41 -2.15
N PHE A 150 -4.28 -20.00 -1.80
CA PHE A 150 -3.91 -18.59 -1.71
C PHE A 150 -4.10 -17.87 -3.06
N TYR A 151 -3.72 -18.52 -4.17
CA TYR A 151 -3.95 -17.99 -5.52
C TYR A 151 -5.43 -17.77 -5.80
N LYS A 152 -6.30 -18.76 -5.50
CA LYS A 152 -7.75 -18.61 -5.68
C LYS A 152 -8.31 -17.43 -4.88
N ASP A 153 -7.89 -17.27 -3.62
CA ASP A 153 -8.30 -16.16 -2.77
C ASP A 153 -7.79 -14.81 -3.30
N LEU A 154 -6.57 -14.79 -3.86
CA LEU A 154 -5.98 -13.60 -4.48
C LEU A 154 -6.74 -13.19 -5.74
N ILE A 155 -7.11 -14.15 -6.59
CA ILE A 155 -7.94 -13.89 -7.78
C ILE A 155 -9.29 -13.29 -7.38
N ILE A 156 -9.89 -13.74 -6.27
CA ILE A 156 -11.11 -13.13 -5.73
C ILE A 156 -10.87 -11.66 -5.34
N GLN A 157 -9.72 -11.34 -4.71
CA GLN A 157 -9.39 -9.94 -4.39
C GLN A 157 -9.21 -9.08 -5.65
N ILE A 158 -8.55 -9.60 -6.68
CA ILE A 158 -8.38 -8.89 -7.96
C ILE A 158 -9.73 -8.63 -8.63
N LYS A 159 -10.64 -9.62 -8.64
CA LYS A 159 -12.00 -9.45 -9.16
C LYS A 159 -12.81 -8.40 -8.39
N ARG A 160 -12.71 -8.40 -7.06
CA ARG A 160 -13.32 -7.35 -6.23
C ARG A 160 -12.73 -5.97 -6.52
N LEU A 161 -11.42 -5.89 -6.76
CA LEU A 161 -10.77 -4.64 -7.10
C LEU A 161 -11.26 -4.08 -8.45
N LEU A 162 -11.49 -4.95 -9.44
CA LEU A 162 -12.09 -4.56 -10.71
C LEU A 162 -13.55 -4.10 -10.55
N LYS A 163 -14.31 -4.68 -9.61
CA LYS A 163 -15.65 -4.18 -9.23
C LYS A 163 -15.57 -2.82 -8.55
N ALA A 164 -14.48 -2.53 -7.84
CA ALA A 164 -14.19 -1.20 -7.31
C ALA A 164 -13.79 -0.20 -8.40
N GLU A 165 -13.89 -0.58 -9.67
CA GLU A 165 -13.50 0.23 -10.83
C GLU A 165 -12.04 0.69 -10.70
N LEU A 166 -11.16 -0.21 -10.22
CA LEU A 166 -9.73 -0.01 -10.04
C LEU A 166 -8.94 -1.19 -10.61
N VAL A 167 -7.75 -0.89 -11.11
CA VAL A 167 -6.67 -1.86 -11.40
C VAL A 167 -5.49 -1.49 -10.52
N HIS A 168 -4.86 -2.47 -9.87
CA HIS A 168 -3.77 -2.20 -8.93
C HIS A 168 -2.56 -1.57 -9.63
N GLY A 169 -2.22 -2.07 -10.83
CA GLY A 169 -1.22 -1.49 -11.71
C GLY A 169 0.22 -1.62 -11.22
N ASP A 170 0.48 -2.42 -10.20
CA ASP A 170 1.82 -2.80 -9.71
C ASP A 170 1.73 -4.06 -8.82
N LEU A 171 0.80 -4.96 -9.12
CA LEU A 171 0.51 -6.11 -8.27
C LEU A 171 1.61 -7.17 -8.43
N SER A 172 2.20 -7.57 -7.30
CA SER A 172 3.26 -8.57 -7.24
C SER A 172 3.41 -9.13 -5.83
N LYS A 173 4.25 -10.15 -5.65
CA LYS A 173 4.60 -10.70 -4.32
C LYS A 173 5.16 -9.67 -3.32
N PHE A 174 5.59 -8.48 -3.79
CA PHE A 174 6.10 -7.39 -2.95
C PHE A 174 4.99 -6.55 -2.31
N ASN A 175 3.79 -6.56 -2.90
CA ASN A 175 2.65 -5.70 -2.56
C ASN A 175 1.43 -6.53 -2.08
N ILE A 176 1.69 -7.77 -1.68
CA ILE A 176 0.70 -8.68 -1.08
C ILE A 176 1.26 -9.14 0.26
N LEU A 177 0.48 -9.00 1.32
CA LEU A 177 0.77 -9.61 2.62
C LEU A 177 0.13 -11.00 2.71
N ASN A 178 0.83 -11.95 3.31
CA ASN A 178 0.27 -13.22 3.75
C ASN A 178 -0.18 -13.07 5.21
N ASP A 179 -1.49 -12.89 5.41
CA ASP A 179 -2.11 -12.87 6.73
C ASP A 179 -2.84 -14.20 6.95
N ASN A 180 -2.16 -15.17 7.56
CA ASN A 180 -2.72 -16.50 7.85
C ASN A 180 -3.28 -17.23 6.62
N GLU A 181 -2.45 -17.41 5.59
CA GLU A 181 -2.80 -18.05 4.29
C GLU A 181 -3.84 -17.28 3.47
N LYS A 182 -3.95 -15.98 3.72
CA LYS A 182 -5.06 -15.15 3.25
C LYS A 182 -4.49 -13.83 2.72
N PRO A 183 -4.61 -13.54 1.41
CA PRO A 183 -3.96 -12.38 0.80
C PRO A 183 -4.59 -11.06 1.27
N VAL A 184 -3.73 -10.08 1.54
CA VAL A 184 -4.11 -8.67 1.76
C VAL A 184 -3.31 -7.82 0.79
N LEU A 185 -4.00 -7.00 -0.02
CA LEU A 185 -3.37 -6.11 -0.99
C LEU A 185 -2.93 -4.82 -0.30
N ILE A 186 -1.74 -4.33 -0.62
CA ILE A 186 -1.17 -3.09 -0.08
C ILE A 186 -0.55 -2.26 -1.20
N ASP A 187 -0.24 -1.00 -0.92
CA ASP A 187 0.43 -0.07 -1.85
C ASP A 187 -0.39 0.29 -3.10
N PHE A 188 -1.49 1.01 -2.87
CA PHE A 188 -2.44 1.43 -3.91
C PHE A 188 -2.09 2.77 -4.55
N SER A 189 -0.86 3.25 -4.34
CA SER A 189 -0.39 4.53 -4.85
C SER A 189 -0.39 4.59 -6.38
N GLN A 190 -0.06 3.47 -7.04
CA GLN A 190 -0.01 3.33 -8.50
C GLN A 190 -1.37 2.90 -9.11
N ALA A 191 -2.36 2.52 -8.29
CA ALA A 191 -3.64 2.01 -8.78
C ALA A 191 -4.41 3.04 -9.62
N ILE A 192 -4.88 2.59 -10.78
CA ILE A 192 -5.56 3.40 -11.79
C ILE A 192 -7.04 3.05 -11.87
N VAL A 193 -7.85 3.99 -12.34
CA VAL A 193 -9.26 3.74 -12.63
C VAL A 193 -9.39 2.76 -13.80
N LYS A 194 -10.36 1.85 -13.71
CA LYS A 194 -10.60 0.82 -14.72
C LYS A 194 -11.03 1.39 -16.08
N SER A 195 -11.61 2.58 -16.11
CA SER A 195 -11.94 3.32 -17.33
C SER A 195 -10.74 3.95 -18.04
N SER A 196 -9.54 3.89 -17.45
CA SER A 196 -8.31 4.39 -18.09
C SER A 196 -8.01 3.59 -19.35
N ILE A 197 -7.52 4.26 -20.40
CA ILE A 197 -7.10 3.59 -21.66
C ILE A 197 -5.99 2.55 -21.44
N ARG A 198 -5.20 2.72 -20.37
CA ARG A 198 -4.12 1.80 -19.99
C ARG A 198 -4.55 0.72 -19.01
N ALA A 199 -5.80 0.73 -18.53
CA ALA A 199 -6.26 -0.22 -17.51
C ALA A 199 -6.05 -1.68 -17.90
N LYS A 200 -6.30 -2.01 -19.17
CA LYS A 200 -6.09 -3.35 -19.71
C LYS A 200 -4.62 -3.78 -19.66
N GLU A 201 -3.71 -2.93 -20.15
CA GLU A 201 -2.25 -3.15 -20.13
C GLU A 201 -1.74 -3.41 -18.70
N TYR A 202 -2.16 -2.58 -17.74
CA TYR A 202 -1.76 -2.74 -16.34
C TYR A 202 -2.34 -4.01 -15.70
N LEU A 203 -3.57 -4.40 -16.04
CA LEU A 203 -4.19 -5.62 -15.54
C LEU A 203 -3.50 -6.87 -16.12
N GLU A 204 -3.20 -6.87 -17.42
CA GLU A 204 -2.40 -7.92 -18.08
C GLU A 204 -1.07 -8.12 -17.34
N ARG A 205 -0.33 -7.03 -17.11
CA ARG A 205 0.94 -7.08 -16.38
C ARG A 205 0.80 -7.60 -14.95
N ASP A 206 -0.23 -7.15 -14.22
CA ASP A 206 -0.51 -7.62 -12.87
C ASP A 206 -0.76 -9.14 -12.86
N ILE A 207 -1.59 -9.64 -13.79
CA ILE A 207 -1.90 -11.07 -13.92
C ILE A 207 -0.64 -11.86 -14.30
N GLU A 208 0.17 -11.38 -15.24
CA GLU A 208 1.43 -12.01 -15.64
C GLU A 208 2.41 -12.12 -14.48
N ASN A 209 2.59 -11.04 -13.71
CA ASN A 209 3.46 -11.03 -12.54
C ASN A 209 3.04 -12.07 -11.50
N ILE A 210 1.73 -12.16 -11.23
CA ILE A 210 1.17 -13.12 -10.29
C ILE A 210 1.30 -14.55 -10.84
N ASN A 211 0.91 -14.79 -12.08
CA ASN A 211 1.02 -16.12 -12.70
C ASN A 211 2.46 -16.63 -12.75
N SER A 212 3.41 -15.76 -13.15
CA SER A 212 4.84 -16.08 -13.16
C SER A 212 5.35 -16.46 -11.78
N PHE A 213 4.90 -15.76 -10.74
CA PHE A 213 5.25 -16.09 -9.35
C PHE A 213 4.65 -17.43 -8.90
N PHE A 214 3.35 -17.66 -9.09
CA PHE A 214 2.70 -18.89 -8.63
C PHE A 214 3.10 -20.13 -9.45
N LYS A 215 3.47 -19.97 -10.72
CA LYS A 215 4.07 -21.04 -11.53
C LYS A 215 5.38 -21.53 -10.91
N LYS A 216 6.21 -20.62 -10.38
CA LYS A 216 7.43 -20.97 -9.63
C LYS A 216 7.14 -21.67 -8.30
N LEU A 217 5.94 -21.50 -7.75
CA LEU A 217 5.45 -22.22 -6.56
C LEU A 217 4.76 -23.54 -6.89
N GLY A 218 4.79 -23.99 -8.15
CA GLY A 218 4.32 -25.31 -8.58
C GLY A 218 2.89 -25.35 -9.12
N LEU A 219 2.19 -24.21 -9.28
CA LEU A 219 0.89 -24.20 -9.97
C LEU A 219 1.07 -24.55 -11.45
N LYS A 220 0.18 -25.41 -11.95
CA LYS A 220 0.13 -25.82 -13.36
C LYS A 220 -0.60 -24.76 -14.19
N GLU A 221 -0.29 -24.69 -15.49
CA GLU A 221 -0.88 -23.72 -16.42
C GLU A 221 -2.42 -23.70 -16.38
N LYS A 222 -3.05 -24.88 -16.31
CA LYS A 222 -4.50 -25.04 -16.23
C LYS A 222 -5.16 -24.44 -14.98
N GLU A 223 -4.38 -24.13 -13.95
CA GLU A 223 -4.85 -23.55 -12.69
C GLU A 223 -4.74 -22.02 -12.69
N LEU A 224 -3.91 -21.47 -13.59
CA LEU A 224 -3.67 -20.05 -13.74
C LEU A 224 -4.80 -19.40 -14.55
N LYS A 225 -5.05 -18.13 -14.25
CA LYS A 225 -6.10 -17.31 -14.85
C LYS A 225 -5.50 -16.38 -15.88
N THR A 226 -6.16 -16.25 -17.01
CA THR A 226 -5.78 -15.28 -18.05
C THR A 226 -6.62 -14.02 -17.90
N ILE A 227 -6.30 -12.96 -18.65
CA ILE A 227 -7.10 -11.73 -18.59
C ILE A 227 -8.57 -11.96 -18.99
N GLU A 228 -8.85 -12.95 -19.83
CA GLU A 228 -10.20 -13.36 -20.23
C GLU A 228 -11.08 -13.74 -19.03
N ASP A 229 -10.51 -14.33 -17.97
CA ASP A 229 -11.22 -14.69 -16.74
C ASP A 229 -11.75 -13.47 -15.95
N PHE A 230 -11.33 -12.26 -16.33
CA PHE A 230 -11.66 -10.99 -15.69
C PHE A 230 -12.51 -10.06 -16.57
N LYS A 231 -12.89 -10.48 -17.79
CA LYS A 231 -13.72 -9.68 -18.72
C LYS A 231 -15.23 -9.74 -18.43
N LYS A 232 -15.65 -10.28 -17.27
CA LYS A 232 -17.05 -10.40 -16.84
C LYS A 232 -17.24 -9.70 -15.50
#